data_AF-A0A1G3AEJ6-F1
#
_entry.id   AF-A0A1G3AEJ6-F1
#
_cell.length_a   1.000
_cell.length_b   1.000
_cell.length_c   1.000
_cell.angle_alpha   90.00
_cell.angle_beta   90.00
_cell.angle_gamma   90.00
#
_symmetry.space_group_name_H-M   'P 1'
#
loop_
_entity.id
_entity.type
_entity.pdbx_description
1 polymer ?
#
loop_
_entity_poly.entity_id
_entity_poly.type
_entity_poly.pdbx_seq_one_letter_code
_entity_poly.pdbx_strand_id
1 'polypeptide(L)'
;MRNVVWAALLGAAVTVLAGAWDRPTAAALGSAAGPNPGSDGSLISLLAAADEQGQLLILIDPRTRAMGVYHIERATGEVALKCVRNFSWDLQMLEFNGKGLQPKDIRGMLEGK
;
A
#
# COMPACT_ATOMS: atom_id res chain seq x y z
N MET A 1 -61.04 -9.13 -1.17
CA MET A 1 -59.90 -9.93 -1.68
C MET A 1 -59.00 -9.15 -2.64
N ARG A 2 -59.54 -8.44 -3.64
CA ARG A 2 -58.75 -7.66 -4.63
C ARG A 2 -57.80 -6.62 -4.01
N ASN A 3 -58.22 -5.94 -2.94
CA ASN A 3 -57.44 -4.86 -2.31
C ASN A 3 -56.25 -5.37 -1.48
N VAL A 4 -56.31 -6.62 -1.00
CA VAL A 4 -55.23 -7.27 -0.24
C VAL A 4 -54.11 -7.73 -1.17
N VAL A 5 -54.46 -8.17 -2.39
CA VAL A 5 -53.50 -8.55 -3.43
C VAL A 5 -52.69 -7.34 -3.92
N TRP A 6 -53.33 -6.18 -4.09
CA TRP A 6 -52.64 -4.94 -4.46
C TRP A 6 -51.70 -4.44 -3.36
N ALA A 7 -52.09 -4.55 -2.08
CA ALA A 7 -51.23 -4.18 -0.96
C ALA A 7 -50.00 -5.10 -0.83
N ALA A 8 -50.17 -6.41 -1.06
CA ALA A 8 -49.07 -7.37 -1.04
C ALA A 8 -48.08 -7.16 -2.21
N LEU A 9 -48.59 -6.86 -3.41
CA LEU A 9 -47.76 -6.55 -4.57
C LEU A 9 -46.99 -5.23 -4.42
N LEU A 10 -47.63 -4.20 -3.86
CA LEU A 10 -46.94 -2.94 -3.54
C LEU A 10 -45.89 -3.13 -2.46
N GLY A 11 -46.17 -3.91 -1.42
CA GLY A 11 -45.20 -4.22 -0.36
C GLY A 11 -43.96 -4.98 -0.88
N ALA A 12 -44.17 -5.96 -1.77
CA ALA A 12 -43.09 -6.72 -2.39
C ALA A 12 -42.26 -5.88 -3.39
N ALA A 13 -42.88 -4.94 -4.10
CA ALA A 13 -42.17 -4.03 -5.00
C ALA A 13 -41.27 -3.05 -4.22
N VAL A 14 -41.70 -2.60 -3.04
CA VAL A 14 -40.92 -1.68 -2.18
C VAL A 14 -39.71 -2.37 -1.55
N THR A 15 -39.81 -3.65 -1.17
CA THR A 15 -38.66 -4.39 -0.61
C THR A 15 -37.61 -4.76 -1.65
N VAL A 16 -38.01 -4.97 -2.91
CA VAL A 16 -37.06 -5.19 -4.03
C VAL A 16 -36.37 -3.89 -4.44
N LEU A 17 -37.07 -2.75 -4.41
CA LEU A 17 -36.43 -1.44 -4.69
C LEU A 17 -35.48 -1.00 -3.56
N ALA A 18 -35.80 -1.26 -2.29
CA ALA A 18 -34.96 -0.87 -1.15
C ALA A 18 -33.64 -1.67 -1.07
N GLY A 19 -33.57 -2.86 -1.67
CA GLY A 19 -32.36 -3.68 -1.73
C GLY A 19 -31.39 -3.33 -2.86
N ALA A 20 -31.79 -2.44 -3.78
CA ALA A 20 -31.03 -2.07 -4.97
C ALA A 20 -30.26 -0.74 -4.83
N TRP A 21 -30.45 -0.01 -3.73
CA TRP A 21 -29.64 1.17 -3.42
C TRP A 21 -28.32 0.75 -2.77
N ASP A 22 -27.29 0.73 -3.60
CA ASP A 22 -25.87 0.77 -3.25
C ASP A 22 -25.44 -0.18 -2.13
N ARG A 23 -25.25 -1.45 -2.50
CA ARG A 23 -24.12 -2.16 -1.90
C ARG A 23 -22.88 -1.60 -2.57
N PRO A 24 -22.00 -0.85 -1.87
CA PRO A 24 -20.67 -0.62 -2.40
C PRO A 24 -20.06 -2.01 -2.54
N THR A 25 -19.97 -2.48 -3.79
CA THR A 25 -19.05 -3.55 -4.15
C THR A 25 -17.72 -3.07 -3.60
N ALA A 26 -17.21 -3.75 -2.57
CA ALA A 26 -15.84 -3.61 -2.16
C ALA A 26 -15.00 -4.05 -3.35
N ALA A 27 -14.82 -3.14 -4.30
CA ALA A 27 -13.75 -3.20 -5.26
C ALA A 27 -12.53 -3.36 -4.37
N ALA A 28 -11.94 -4.54 -4.42
CA ALA A 28 -10.61 -4.76 -3.90
C ALA A 28 -9.75 -3.72 -4.63
N LEU A 29 -9.53 -2.59 -3.96
CA LEU A 29 -8.56 -1.57 -4.34
C LEU A 29 -7.21 -2.22 -4.11
N GLY A 30 -6.85 -3.15 -4.98
CA GLY A 30 -5.46 -3.46 -5.23
C GLY A 30 -4.86 -2.15 -5.74
N SER A 31 -4.00 -1.53 -4.94
CA SER A 31 -3.13 -0.46 -5.40
C SER A 31 -2.31 -1.02 -6.56
N ALA A 32 -2.81 -0.83 -7.79
CA ALA A 32 -1.97 -0.96 -8.96
C ALA A 32 -0.98 0.20 -8.88
N ALA A 33 0.18 -0.07 -8.30
CA ALA A 33 1.34 0.80 -8.43
C ALA A 33 1.67 0.86 -9.93
N GLY A 34 1.07 1.84 -10.62
CA GLY A 34 1.43 2.15 -11.99
C GLY A 34 2.90 2.56 -12.05
N PRO A 35 3.60 2.32 -13.17
CA PRO A 35 4.97 2.80 -13.33
C PRO A 35 4.95 4.31 -13.16
N ASN A 36 5.64 4.85 -12.16
CA ASN A 36 5.85 6.29 -12.04
C ASN A 36 7.05 6.62 -12.93
N PRO A 37 6.88 7.24 -14.11
CA PRO A 37 8.00 7.56 -14.99
C PRO A 37 8.67 8.80 -14.42
N GLY A 38 9.45 8.61 -13.36
CA GLY A 38 10.19 9.68 -12.73
C GLY A 38 11.35 10.11 -13.62
N SER A 39 11.16 11.19 -14.38
CA SER A 39 12.23 11.91 -15.07
C SER A 39 13.28 12.39 -14.06
N ASP A 40 14.56 12.30 -14.43
CA ASP A 40 15.76 12.60 -13.62
C ASP A 40 15.53 13.49 -12.38
N GLY A 41 15.47 12.83 -11.22
CA GLY A 41 15.41 13.47 -9.90
C GLY A 41 14.02 13.98 -9.51
N SER A 42 12.93 13.48 -10.08
CA SER A 42 11.58 13.73 -9.59
C SER A 42 11.33 13.06 -8.23
N LEU A 43 10.43 13.64 -7.44
CA LEU A 43 9.93 13.05 -6.21
C LEU A 43 9.29 11.68 -6.51
N ILE A 44 9.64 10.66 -5.72
CA ILE A 44 9.06 9.33 -5.81
C ILE A 44 7.96 9.21 -4.75
N SER A 45 6.76 8.84 -5.15
CA SER A 45 5.64 8.56 -4.25
C SER A 45 5.31 7.07 -4.26
N LEU A 46 5.19 6.47 -3.08
CA LEU A 46 4.74 5.10 -2.89
C LEU A 46 3.54 5.10 -1.95
N LEU A 47 2.48 4.38 -2.34
CA LEU A 47 1.33 4.14 -1.49
C LEU A 47 1.33 2.66 -1.08
N ALA A 48 1.43 2.40 0.22
CA ALA A 48 1.43 1.05 0.79
C ALA A 48 0.22 0.86 1.71
N ALA A 49 -0.31 -0.35 1.79
CA ALA A 49 -1.28 -0.69 2.82
C ALA A 49 -0.55 -0.82 4.17
N ALA A 50 -1.00 -0.10 5.20
CA ALA A 50 -0.43 -0.21 6.54
C ALA A 50 -0.97 -1.44 7.26
N ASP A 51 -2.29 -1.65 7.16
CA ASP A 51 -3.12 -2.69 7.78
C ASP A 51 -4.62 -2.36 7.52
N GLU A 52 -5.56 -2.85 8.35
CA GLU A 52 -6.98 -2.47 8.28
C GLU A 52 -7.25 -1.00 8.69
N GLN A 53 -6.31 -0.33 9.35
CA GLN A 53 -6.48 0.96 10.01
C GLN A 53 -6.15 2.13 9.08
N GLY A 54 -5.37 1.90 8.02
CA GLY A 54 -5.00 2.96 7.09
C GLY A 54 -4.03 2.59 5.97
N GLN A 55 -3.63 3.62 5.23
CA GLN A 55 -2.62 3.55 4.19
C GLN A 55 -1.40 4.38 4.59
N LEU A 56 -0.23 3.99 4.08
CA LEU A 56 1.00 4.76 4.20
C LEU A 56 1.32 5.44 2.86
N LEU A 57 1.44 6.76 2.88
CA LEU A 57 2.02 7.53 1.78
C LEU A 57 3.50 7.81 2.11
N ILE A 58 4.40 7.27 1.30
CA ILE A 58 5.83 7.46 1.43
C ILE A 58 6.28 8.37 0.28
N LEU A 59 6.87 9.51 0.63
CA LEU A 59 7.48 10.44 -0.32
C LEU A 59 9.00 10.37 -0.18
N ILE A 60 9.69 10.17 -1.29
CA ILE A 60 11.15 10.07 -1.34
C ILE A 60 11.66 11.12 -2.30
N ASP A 61 12.54 11.99 -1.81
CA ASP A 61 13.32 12.90 -2.63
C ASP A 61 14.71 12.30 -2.87
N PRO A 62 15.00 11.79 -4.08
CA PRO A 62 16.29 11.22 -4.39
C PRO A 62 17.42 12.26 -4.44
N ARG A 63 17.13 13.56 -4.64
CA ARG A 63 18.14 14.61 -4.72
C ARG A 63 18.71 14.91 -3.34
N THR A 64 17.84 15.05 -2.35
CA THR A 64 18.23 15.33 -0.95
C THR A 64 18.43 14.07 -0.12
N ARG A 65 18.07 12.89 -0.65
CA ARG A 65 18.07 11.60 0.05
C ARG A 65 17.26 11.67 1.33
N ALA A 66 16.12 12.34 1.27
CA ALA A 66 15.17 12.48 2.36
C ALA A 66 13.89 11.72 2.05
N MET A 67 13.30 11.11 3.08
CA MET A 67 11.99 10.47 2.99
C MET A 67 11.04 11.02 4.04
N GLY A 68 9.76 11.12 3.67
CA GLY A 68 8.66 11.37 4.58
C GLY A 68 7.66 10.22 4.54
N VAL A 69 7.18 9.78 5.69
CA VAL A 69 6.15 8.74 5.83
C VAL A 69 4.93 9.35 6.48
N TYR A 70 3.81 9.31 5.77
CA TYR A 70 2.52 9.79 6.22
C TYR A 70 1.57 8.60 6.37
N HIS A 71 0.79 8.58 7.44
CA HIS A 71 -0.29 7.64 7.64
C HIS A 71 -1.61 8.33 7.34
N ILE A 72 -2.43 7.70 6.51
CA ILE A 72 -3.78 8.16 6.15
C ILE A 72 -4.75 7.20 6.83
N GLU A 73 -5.47 7.69 7.84
CA GLU A 73 -6.48 6.90 8.54
C GLU A 73 -7.66 6.58 7.63
N ARG A 74 -8.08 5.32 7.59
CA ARG A 74 -9.12 4.87 6.66
C ARG A 74 -10.51 5.41 6.98
N ALA A 75 -10.83 5.58 8.27
CA ALA A 75 -12.17 5.97 8.72
C ALA A 75 -12.45 7.45 8.49
N THR A 76 -11.45 8.30 8.74
CA THR A 76 -11.59 9.77 8.75
C THR A 76 -10.91 10.44 7.57
N GLY A 77 -9.92 9.78 6.95
CA GLY A 77 -9.01 10.39 5.98
C GLY A 77 -7.94 11.28 6.61
N GLU A 78 -7.82 11.30 7.95
CA GLU A 78 -6.81 12.11 8.64
C GLU A 78 -5.40 11.71 8.22
N VAL A 79 -4.57 12.71 7.90
CA VAL A 79 -3.19 12.52 7.47
C VAL A 79 -2.25 12.91 8.60
N ALA A 80 -1.53 11.93 9.13
CA ALA A 80 -0.54 12.12 10.19
C ALA A 80 0.88 11.84 9.68
N LEU A 81 1.79 12.81 9.85
CA LEU A 81 3.22 12.60 9.60
C LEU A 81 3.81 11.67 10.67
N LYS A 82 4.37 10.54 10.24
CA LYS A 82 4.96 9.53 11.13
C LYS A 82 6.47 9.63 11.20
N CYS A 83 7.13 9.97 10.09
CA CYS A 83 8.59 10.04 10.03
C CYS A 83 9.06 11.01 8.96
N VAL A 84 10.13 11.77 9.25
CA VAL A 84 10.97 12.44 8.26
C VAL A 84 12.41 12.07 8.56
N ARG A 85 13.11 11.49 7.58
CA ARG A 85 14.50 11.04 7.78
C ARG A 85 15.34 11.29 6.53
N ASN A 86 16.54 11.81 6.74
CA ASN A 86 17.60 11.78 5.72
C ASN A 86 18.32 10.44 5.81
N PHE A 87 18.34 9.68 4.71
CA PHE A 87 18.89 8.34 4.65
C PHE A 87 20.26 8.30 3.95
N SER A 88 20.96 9.44 3.84
CA SER A 88 22.27 9.52 3.16
C SER A 88 23.34 8.61 3.76
N TRP A 89 23.35 8.48 5.09
CA TRP A 89 24.30 7.63 5.81
C TRP A 89 23.84 6.17 5.87
N ASP A 90 22.53 5.95 5.88
CA ASP A 90 21.94 4.60 5.89
C ASP A 90 22.27 3.82 4.61
N LEU A 91 22.49 4.53 3.49
CA LEU A 91 22.89 3.95 2.21
C LEU A 91 24.41 3.76 2.06
N GLN A 92 25.22 4.17 3.03
CA GLN A 92 26.67 3.98 2.98
C GLN A 92 27.04 2.67 3.64
N MET A 93 27.88 1.88 2.97
CA MET A 93 28.49 0.69 3.57
C MET A 93 29.68 1.13 4.42
N LEU A 94 29.42 1.41 5.70
CA LEU A 94 30.48 1.76 6.66
C LEU A 94 31.28 0.54 7.11
N GLU A 95 30.59 -0.60 7.29
CA GLU A 95 31.20 -1.89 7.62
C GLU A 95 30.63 -2.98 6.71
N PHE A 96 31.50 -3.88 6.27
CA PHE A 96 31.09 -5.00 5.43
C PHE A 96 30.42 -6.07 6.32
N ASN A 97 29.08 -6.09 6.34
CA ASN A 97 28.27 -7.06 7.09
C ASN A 97 28.28 -8.49 6.47
N GLY A 98 29.35 -8.86 5.78
CA GLY A 98 29.57 -10.21 5.31
C GLY A 98 29.98 -11.12 6.46
N LYS A 99 29.04 -11.91 7.01
CA LYS A 99 29.41 -13.16 7.70
C LYS A 99 29.93 -14.13 6.64
N GLY A 100 31.19 -13.99 6.26
CA GLY A 100 31.78 -14.74 5.16
C GLY A 100 32.25 -16.13 5.58
N LEU A 101 31.92 -17.14 4.77
CA LEU A 101 32.92 -18.12 4.38
C LEU A 101 33.96 -17.38 3.54
N GLN A 102 35.24 -17.55 3.86
CA GLN A 102 36.30 -16.87 3.13
C GLN A 102 36.34 -17.37 1.68
N PRO A 103 36.80 -16.58 0.70
CA PRO A 103 36.93 -17.04 -0.69
C PRO A 103 37.75 -18.34 -0.86
N LYS A 104 38.61 -18.66 0.11
CA LYS A 104 39.34 -19.93 0.20
C LYS A 104 38.42 -21.11 0.53
N ASP A 105 37.42 -20.90 1.39
CA ASP A 105 36.46 -21.90 1.82
C ASP A 105 35.50 -22.22 0.66
N ILE A 106 35.12 -21.19 -0.12
CA ILE A 106 34.33 -21.34 -1.36
C ILE A 106 35.13 -22.13 -2.42
N ARG A 107 36.42 -21.82 -2.60
CA ARG A 107 37.30 -22.57 -3.52
C ARG A 107 37.46 -24.02 -3.11
N GLY A 108 37.69 -24.29 -1.82
CA GLY A 108 37.78 -25.65 -1.29
C GLY A 108 36.51 -26.48 -1.52
N MET A 109 35.33 -25.86 -1.46
CA MET A 109 34.05 -26.54 -1.75
C MET A 109 33.83 -26.82 -3.26
N LEU A 110 34.40 -26.01 -4.15
CA LEU A 110 34.27 -26.15 -5.61
C LEU A 110 35.32 -27.08 -6.22
N GLU A 111 36.54 -27.07 -5.69
CA GLU A 111 37.69 -27.84 -6.18
C GLU A 111 37.82 -29.22 -5.50
N GLY A 112 37.17 -29.42 -4.35
CA GLY A 112 37.21 -30.67 -3.57
C GLY A 112 36.32 -31.81 -4.07
N LYS A 113 36.16 -31.97 -5.39
CA LYS A 113 35.38 -33.07 -5.99
C LYS A 113 36.27 -34.02 -6.81
#